data_AF-A0A3D8P1Y2-F1
#
_entry.id   AF-A0A3D8P1Y2-F1
#
_cell.length_a   1.000
_cell.length_b   1.000
_cell.length_c   1.000
_cell.angle_alpha   90.00
_cell.angle_beta   90.00
_cell.angle_gamma   90.00
#
_symmetry.space_group_name_H-M   'P 1'
#
loop_
_entity.id
_entity.type
_entity.pdbx_description
1 polymer ?
#
loop_
_entity_poly.entity_id
_entity_poly.type
_entity_poly.pdbx_seq_one_letter_code
_entity_poly.pdbx_strand_id
1 'polypeptide(L)'
;MPFLRTASSGEEETYLCSHEELEASYARCRRLGVPPGAPSPRKILNPTELAPRLKANLSLVTLARHIVAPICHRKSYLYILCDPELVALEIFAAPEVLTAAERKGFMPGTIFTEESCGTNALSLAKELRRLVAIRGEQHYCRLFKYWWCVASPVKDPNGKISGYLDISLHAEKELGLAAAHLQTLVARIEDRLLLAELRTCQENDAAPAPLRIPPEVAARLTAREREVLKLMLEWLDDVEIARRLHISRSTVKTHRWNIYRKFGVRNLRELLAKLRR
;
A
#
# COMPACT_ATOMS: atom_id res chain seq x y z
N MET A 1 -2.11 35.67 29.12
CA MET A 1 -2.87 34.45 29.44
C MET A 1 -2.16 33.25 28.84
N PRO A 2 -1.50 32.41 29.65
CA PRO A 2 -0.92 31.15 29.20
C PRO A 2 -1.94 30.00 29.35
N PHE A 3 -1.69 28.90 28.64
CA PHE A 3 -2.43 27.62 28.57
C PHE A 3 -3.51 27.50 27.49
N LEU A 4 -3.14 26.81 26.40
CA LEU A 4 -3.58 25.43 26.19
C LEU A 4 -2.54 24.71 25.31
N ARG A 5 -1.60 24.01 25.96
CA ARG A 5 -0.92 22.86 25.39
C ARG A 5 -1.97 21.76 25.27
N THR A 6 -2.47 21.49 24.07
CA THR A 6 -3.17 20.24 23.80
C THR A 6 -2.13 19.19 23.43
N ALA A 7 -1.93 18.24 24.33
CA ALA A 7 -1.28 16.99 24.01
C ALA A 7 -2.21 16.14 23.11
N SER A 8 -1.75 15.80 21.91
CA SER A 8 -2.19 14.64 21.13
C SER A 8 -0.93 14.03 20.52
N SER A 9 -0.27 13.11 21.23
CA SER A 9 -0.36 11.65 21.05
C SER A 9 0.60 11.15 19.95
N GLY A 10 1.69 10.51 20.36
CA GLY A 10 2.92 10.21 19.59
C GLY A 10 2.84 9.26 18.39
N GLU A 11 1.73 9.22 17.64
CA GLU A 11 1.62 8.49 16.37
C GLU A 11 1.79 9.40 15.13
N GLU A 12 1.46 10.70 15.23
CA GLU A 12 1.54 11.64 14.11
C GLU A 12 2.98 11.97 13.65
N GLU A 13 4.00 11.66 14.45
CA GLU A 13 5.42 11.98 14.15
C GLU A 13 6.13 10.93 13.28
N THR A 14 5.56 9.72 13.12
CA THR A 14 6.31 8.58 12.54
C THR A 14 6.46 8.60 11.02
N TYR A 15 5.64 9.37 10.32
CA TYR A 15 5.65 9.44 8.85
C TYR A 15 6.20 10.74 8.29
N LEU A 16 6.48 11.75 9.12
CA LEU A 16 7.16 12.96 8.66
C LEU A 16 8.65 12.68 8.45
N CYS A 17 9.27 13.40 7.53
CA CYS A 17 10.71 13.33 7.37
C CYS A 17 11.43 14.23 8.37
N SER A 18 12.52 13.70 8.93
CA SER A 18 13.45 14.48 9.73
C SER A 18 14.24 15.44 8.85
N HIS A 19 14.85 16.46 9.47
CA HIS A 19 15.75 17.36 8.75
C HIS A 19 16.93 16.61 8.11
N GLU A 20 17.48 15.61 8.80
CA GLU A 20 18.61 14.81 8.30
C GLU A 20 18.22 13.96 7.08
N GLU A 21 17.04 13.33 7.09
CA GLU A 21 16.53 12.57 5.95
C GLU A 21 16.33 13.46 4.71
N LEU A 22 15.80 14.68 4.91
CA LEU A 22 15.63 15.65 3.84
C LEU A 22 16.97 16.15 3.30
N GLU A 23 17.91 16.54 4.16
CA GLU A 23 19.23 17.00 3.71
C GLU A 23 20.02 15.92 2.99
N ALA A 24 19.90 14.66 3.41
CA ALA A 24 20.48 13.52 2.69
C ALA A 24 19.91 13.39 1.27
N SER A 25 18.59 13.54 1.12
CA SER A 25 17.91 13.57 -0.18
C SER A 25 18.34 14.76 -1.04
N TYR A 26 18.38 15.96 -0.47
CA TYR A 26 18.83 17.15 -1.19
C TYR A 26 20.29 17.02 -1.64
N ALA A 27 21.16 16.41 -0.82
CA ALA A 27 22.53 16.12 -1.21
C ALA A 27 22.61 15.14 -2.39
N ARG A 28 21.75 14.11 -2.43
CA ARG A 28 21.62 13.22 -3.60
C ARG A 28 21.15 14.00 -4.84
N CYS A 29 20.11 14.83 -4.73
CA CYS A 29 19.63 15.67 -5.84
C CYS A 29 20.72 16.60 -6.39
N ARG A 30 21.50 17.24 -5.51
CA ARG A 30 22.65 18.08 -5.91
C ARG A 30 23.71 17.27 -6.66
N ARG A 31 24.08 16.07 -6.17
CA ARG A 31 25.03 15.18 -6.86
C ARG A 31 24.54 14.71 -8.24
N LEU A 32 23.23 14.50 -8.38
CA LEU A 32 22.58 14.12 -9.63
C LEU A 32 22.38 15.30 -10.60
N GLY A 33 22.79 16.51 -10.21
CA GLY A 33 22.65 17.72 -11.04
C GLY A 33 21.20 18.12 -11.30
N VAL A 34 20.28 17.78 -10.38
CA VAL A 34 18.86 18.11 -10.52
C VAL A 34 18.68 19.60 -10.28
N PRO A 35 18.06 20.36 -11.20
CA PRO A 35 17.83 21.78 -11.02
C PRO A 35 16.61 22.02 -10.10
N PRO A 36 16.74 22.77 -8.98
CA PRO A 36 15.62 23.07 -8.08
C PRO A 36 14.45 23.80 -8.77
N GLY A 37 14.73 24.49 -9.87
CA GLY A 37 13.74 25.20 -10.68
C GLY A 37 13.06 24.37 -11.77
N ALA A 38 13.23 23.04 -11.80
CA ALA A 38 12.63 22.18 -12.83
C ALA A 38 11.11 22.41 -12.93
N PRO A 39 10.56 22.76 -14.12
CA PRO A 39 9.15 23.08 -14.28
C PRO A 39 8.26 21.85 -14.52
N SER A 40 8.87 20.68 -14.78
CA SER A 40 8.22 19.40 -15.09
C SER A 40 9.15 18.23 -14.74
N PRO A 41 8.63 16.99 -14.66
CA PRO A 41 9.46 15.79 -14.58
C PRO A 41 10.47 15.72 -15.74
N ARG A 42 11.68 15.24 -15.48
CA ARG A 42 12.74 15.13 -16.50
C ARG A 42 12.69 13.84 -17.29
N LYS A 43 12.07 12.78 -16.74
CA LYS A 43 11.97 11.46 -17.37
C LYS A 43 10.53 10.99 -17.37
N ILE A 44 10.02 10.70 -18.56
CA ILE A 44 8.70 10.14 -18.80
C ILE A 44 8.89 9.06 -19.87
N LEU A 45 8.48 7.83 -19.56
CA LEU A 45 8.49 6.73 -20.53
C LEU A 45 7.45 6.97 -21.62
N ASN A 46 7.80 6.67 -22.86
CA ASN A 46 6.83 6.64 -23.95
C ASN A 46 5.91 5.40 -23.84
N PRO A 47 4.79 5.34 -24.59
CA PRO A 47 3.85 4.23 -24.50
C PRO A 47 4.46 2.84 -24.75
N THR A 48 5.45 2.73 -25.65
CA THR A 48 6.13 1.46 -25.96
C THR A 48 7.02 1.00 -24.80
N GLU A 49 7.66 1.94 -24.10
CA GLU A 49 8.48 1.65 -22.91
C GLU A 49 7.62 1.36 -21.67
N LEU A 50 6.44 1.98 -21.57
CA LEU A 50 5.51 1.78 -20.46
C LEU A 50 4.73 0.47 -20.55
N ALA A 51 4.36 0.02 -21.75
CA ALA A 51 3.60 -1.21 -21.98
C ALA A 51 4.16 -2.46 -21.24
N PRO A 52 5.47 -2.78 -21.30
CA PRO A 52 6.01 -3.92 -20.56
C PRO A 52 5.92 -3.73 -19.04
N ARG A 53 6.05 -2.49 -18.52
CA ARG A 53 5.88 -2.19 -17.09
C ARG A 53 4.44 -2.44 -16.64
N LEU A 54 3.46 -1.99 -17.43
CA LEU A 54 2.04 -2.25 -17.15
C LEU A 54 1.72 -3.74 -17.17
N LYS A 55 2.26 -4.48 -18.16
CA LYS A 55 2.08 -5.93 -18.27
C LYS A 55 2.68 -6.67 -17.06
N ALA A 56 3.89 -6.31 -16.65
CA ALA A 56 4.56 -6.91 -15.50
C ALA A 56 3.82 -6.63 -14.17
N ASN A 57 3.09 -5.52 -14.08
CA ASN A 57 2.39 -5.08 -12.87
C ASN A 57 0.85 -5.17 -13.00
N LEU A 58 0.34 -5.98 -13.93
CA LEU A 58 -1.09 -6.00 -14.28
C LEU A 58 -1.99 -6.27 -13.06
N SER A 59 -1.60 -7.18 -12.18
CA SER A 59 -2.36 -7.50 -10.96
C SER A 59 -2.45 -6.29 -10.02
N LEU A 60 -1.33 -5.58 -9.81
CA LEU A 60 -1.29 -4.40 -8.95
C LEU A 60 -2.13 -3.27 -9.53
N VAL A 61 -1.98 -2.98 -10.83
CA VAL A 61 -2.76 -1.96 -11.57
C VAL A 61 -4.25 -2.25 -11.49
N THR A 62 -4.65 -3.50 -11.75
CA THR A 62 -6.06 -3.91 -11.73
C THR A 62 -6.68 -3.74 -10.35
N LEU A 63 -5.97 -4.13 -9.30
CA LEU A 63 -6.43 -3.98 -7.92
C LEU A 63 -6.54 -2.51 -7.50
N ALA A 64 -5.51 -1.71 -7.82
CA ALA A 64 -5.53 -0.28 -7.54
C ALA A 64 -6.71 0.40 -8.24
N ARG A 65 -6.97 0.09 -9.52
CA ARG A 65 -8.13 0.62 -10.25
C ARG A 65 -9.45 0.28 -9.56
N HIS A 66 -9.64 -0.96 -9.12
CA HIS A 66 -10.87 -1.37 -8.41
C HIS A 66 -11.05 -0.67 -7.05
N ILE A 67 -9.95 -0.34 -6.37
CA ILE A 67 -9.99 0.20 -5.00
C ILE A 67 -10.03 1.74 -5.01
N VAL A 68 -9.28 2.37 -5.91
CA VAL A 68 -9.02 3.82 -5.92
C VAL A 68 -9.97 4.56 -6.87
N ALA A 69 -10.27 4.04 -8.06
CA ALA A 69 -11.12 4.75 -9.03
C ALA A 69 -12.53 5.10 -8.48
N PRO A 70 -13.21 4.24 -7.70
CA PRO A 70 -14.55 4.59 -7.18
C PRO A 70 -14.57 5.76 -6.19
N ILE A 71 -13.42 6.15 -5.63
CA ILE A 71 -13.31 7.15 -4.58
C ILE A 71 -12.54 8.41 -5.01
N CYS A 72 -11.82 8.37 -6.13
CA CYS A 72 -10.93 9.44 -6.55
C CYS A 72 -11.68 10.74 -6.93
N HIS A 73 -12.97 10.65 -7.23
CA HIS A 73 -13.82 11.80 -7.60
C HIS A 73 -14.32 12.63 -6.41
N ARG A 74 -14.25 12.11 -5.18
CA ARG A 74 -14.91 12.72 -4.02
C ARG A 74 -14.08 13.81 -3.33
N LYS A 75 -12.82 14.00 -3.74
CA LYS A 75 -11.87 14.93 -3.12
C LYS A 75 -10.93 15.52 -4.17
N SER A 76 -10.34 16.67 -3.89
CA SER A 76 -9.26 17.29 -4.67
C SER A 76 -7.90 16.58 -4.49
N TYR A 77 -7.92 15.25 -4.48
CA TYR A 77 -6.73 14.41 -4.32
C TYR A 77 -6.29 13.89 -5.69
N LEU A 78 -4.98 13.79 -5.86
CA LEU A 78 -4.31 13.09 -6.94
C LEU A 78 -3.69 11.83 -6.35
N TYR A 79 -3.98 10.66 -6.93
CA TYR A 79 -3.41 9.39 -6.52
C TYR A 79 -2.46 8.90 -7.60
N ILE A 80 -1.26 8.48 -7.22
CA ILE A 80 -0.25 7.99 -8.16
C ILE A 80 0.16 6.59 -7.74
N LEU A 81 -0.10 5.61 -8.60
CA LEU A 81 0.39 4.24 -8.45
C LEU A 81 1.70 4.11 -9.23
N CYS A 82 2.76 3.69 -8.56
CA CYS A 82 4.05 3.43 -9.17
C CYS A 82 4.48 1.97 -9.03
N ASP A 83 5.29 1.51 -9.99
CA ASP A 83 6.07 0.27 -9.84
C ASP A 83 7.24 0.45 -8.85
N PRO A 84 8.02 -0.61 -8.54
CA PRO A 84 9.12 -0.52 -7.60
C PRO A 84 10.23 0.47 -8.01
N GLU A 85 10.34 0.84 -9.28
CA GLU A 85 11.31 1.79 -9.82
C GLU A 85 10.77 3.23 -9.89
N LEU A 86 9.57 3.47 -9.35
CA LEU A 86 8.90 4.77 -9.34
C LEU A 86 8.41 5.24 -10.71
N VAL A 87 8.16 4.31 -11.64
CA VAL A 87 7.44 4.62 -12.87
C VAL A 87 5.95 4.64 -12.55
N ALA A 88 5.28 5.76 -12.83
CA ALA A 88 3.83 5.86 -12.70
C ALA A 88 3.13 4.89 -13.66
N LEU A 89 2.41 3.93 -13.10
CA LEU A 89 1.61 2.97 -13.83
C LEU A 89 0.21 3.53 -14.12
N GLU A 90 -0.38 4.22 -13.13
CA GLU A 90 -1.70 4.82 -13.27
C GLU A 90 -1.83 6.03 -12.35
N ILE A 91 -2.60 7.02 -12.78
CA ILE A 91 -2.91 8.22 -12.02
C ILE A 91 -4.43 8.35 -11.92
N PHE A 92 -4.95 8.51 -10.71
CA PHE A 92 -6.37 8.64 -10.45
C PHE A 92 -6.65 10.02 -9.84
N ALA A 93 -7.64 10.74 -10.35
CA ALA A 93 -8.20 11.94 -9.72
C ALA A 93 -9.54 12.29 -10.38
N ALA A 94 -10.19 13.35 -9.88
CA ALA A 94 -11.25 14.02 -10.63
C ALA A 94 -10.71 14.55 -11.98
N PRO A 95 -11.53 14.58 -13.06
CA PRO A 95 -11.09 14.95 -14.41
C PRO A 95 -10.35 16.29 -14.50
N GLU A 96 -10.76 17.28 -13.70
CA GLU A 96 -10.17 18.62 -13.68
C GLU A 96 -8.76 18.59 -13.08
N VAL A 97 -8.57 17.77 -12.05
CA VAL A 97 -7.27 17.54 -11.39
C VAL A 97 -6.33 16.76 -12.31
N LEU A 98 -6.83 15.73 -13.01
CA LEU A 98 -6.06 14.99 -14.01
C LEU A 98 -5.56 15.92 -15.12
N THR A 99 -6.46 16.73 -15.69
CA THR A 99 -6.10 17.69 -16.75
C THR A 99 -5.03 18.69 -16.27
N ALA A 100 -5.13 19.16 -15.02
CA ALA A 100 -4.12 20.05 -14.45
C ALA A 100 -2.77 19.34 -14.21
N ALA A 101 -2.80 18.08 -13.78
CA ALA A 101 -1.63 17.27 -13.54
C ALA A 101 -0.88 16.94 -14.86
N GLU A 102 -1.60 16.57 -15.91
CA GLU A 102 -1.05 16.26 -17.23
C GLU A 102 -0.32 17.47 -17.85
N ARG A 103 -0.87 18.69 -17.70
CA ARG A 103 -0.20 19.94 -18.15
C ARG A 103 1.14 20.18 -17.45
N LYS A 104 1.38 19.56 -16.30
CA LYS A 104 2.64 19.61 -15.55
C LYS A 104 3.55 18.40 -15.81
N GLY A 105 3.13 17.50 -16.70
CA GLY A 105 3.88 16.30 -17.05
C GLY A 105 3.62 15.13 -16.11
N PHE A 106 2.58 15.17 -15.26
CA PHE A 106 2.19 14.02 -14.44
C PHE A 106 1.19 13.15 -15.20
N MET A 107 1.71 12.11 -15.83
CA MET A 107 0.96 11.13 -16.61
C MET A 107 1.52 9.72 -16.40
N PRO A 108 0.79 8.65 -16.73
CA PRO A 108 1.37 7.31 -16.80
C PRO A 108 2.68 7.31 -17.59
N GLY A 109 3.72 6.67 -17.06
CA GLY A 109 5.09 6.70 -17.58
C GLY A 109 6.01 7.71 -16.90
N THR A 110 5.48 8.67 -16.15
CA THR A 110 6.30 9.63 -15.38
C THR A 110 7.16 8.91 -14.35
N ILE A 111 8.45 9.21 -14.31
CA ILE A 111 9.39 8.60 -13.36
C ILE A 111 9.57 9.56 -12.17
N PHE A 112 9.28 9.09 -10.96
CA PHE A 112 9.31 9.89 -9.73
C PHE A 112 10.59 9.70 -8.89
N THR A 113 11.69 9.27 -9.51
CA THR A 113 13.00 9.21 -8.84
C THR A 113 13.52 10.61 -8.51
N GLU A 114 14.46 10.71 -7.56
CA GLU A 114 15.14 11.97 -7.23
C GLU A 114 15.82 12.60 -8.45
N GLU A 115 16.37 11.80 -9.36
CA GLU A 115 17.01 12.25 -10.59
C GLU A 115 16.03 12.95 -11.55
N SER A 116 14.78 12.48 -11.58
CA SER A 116 13.75 12.96 -12.50
C SER A 116 12.95 14.12 -11.93
N CYS A 117 12.56 14.02 -10.65
CA CYS A 117 11.60 14.92 -10.01
C CYS A 117 12.17 15.66 -8.78
N GLY A 118 13.42 15.41 -8.39
CA GLY A 118 13.97 15.86 -7.12
C GLY A 118 13.35 15.10 -5.93
N THR A 119 13.65 15.54 -4.72
CA THR A 119 13.04 15.04 -3.48
C THR A 119 11.53 15.16 -3.55
N ASN A 120 10.86 14.01 -3.50
CA ASN A 120 9.41 13.86 -3.48
C ASN A 120 9.00 12.68 -2.57
N ALA A 121 7.72 12.60 -2.18
CA ALA A 121 7.24 11.59 -1.23
C ALA A 121 7.51 10.16 -1.71
N LEU A 122 7.27 9.85 -2.99
CA LEU A 122 7.54 8.53 -3.58
C LEU A 122 9.02 8.15 -3.49
N SER A 123 9.92 9.08 -3.82
CA SER A 123 11.37 8.87 -3.75
C SER A 123 11.86 8.61 -2.32
N LEU A 124 11.33 9.35 -1.35
CA LEU A 124 11.67 9.18 0.06
C LEU A 124 11.07 7.90 0.64
N ALA A 125 9.82 7.58 0.30
CA ALA A 125 9.20 6.32 0.71
C ALA A 125 9.97 5.10 0.19
N LYS A 126 10.55 5.19 -1.01
CA LYS A 126 11.44 4.16 -1.56
C LYS A 126 12.75 4.04 -0.78
N GLU A 127 13.40 5.16 -0.50
CA GLU A 127 14.67 5.20 0.24
C GLU A 127 14.49 4.67 1.67
N LEU A 128 13.47 5.17 2.38
CA LEU A 128 13.23 4.90 3.79
C LEU A 128 12.38 3.64 4.03
N ARG A 129 11.81 3.06 2.96
CA ARG A 129 10.96 1.85 2.97
C ARG A 129 9.78 1.92 3.94
N ARG A 130 9.22 3.12 4.13
CA ARG A 130 8.10 3.41 5.04
C ARG A 130 7.13 4.42 4.44
N LEU A 131 6.00 4.62 5.11
CA LEU A 131 5.11 5.75 4.86
C LEU A 131 5.89 7.05 5.10
N VAL A 132 5.84 7.96 4.13
CA VAL A 132 6.47 9.27 4.20
C VAL A 132 5.49 10.34 3.79
N ALA A 133 5.47 11.45 4.53
CA ALA A 133 4.82 12.68 4.14
C ALA A 133 5.82 13.84 4.06
N ILE A 134 5.69 14.65 3.01
CA ILE A 134 6.44 15.90 2.84
C ILE A 134 5.52 17.03 2.36
N ARG A 135 5.97 18.26 2.59
CA ARG A 135 5.13 19.46 2.52
C ARG A 135 5.81 20.57 1.74
N GLY A 136 5.15 21.10 0.72
CA GLY A 136 5.52 22.35 0.05
C GLY A 136 7.02 22.47 -0.25
N GLU A 137 7.70 23.38 0.45
CA GLU A 137 9.14 23.67 0.33
C GLU A 137 10.08 22.50 0.70
N GLN A 138 9.56 21.42 1.29
CA GLN A 138 10.32 20.19 1.52
C GLN A 138 10.56 19.39 0.22
N HIS A 139 9.86 19.73 -0.85
CA HIS A 139 10.19 19.22 -2.17
C HIS A 139 11.40 19.98 -2.73
N TYR A 140 12.38 19.25 -3.25
CA TYR A 140 13.58 19.87 -3.82
C TYR A 140 13.27 20.72 -5.06
N CYS A 141 12.32 20.26 -5.88
CA CYS A 141 11.90 20.95 -7.10
C CYS A 141 10.66 21.82 -6.86
N ARG A 142 10.68 23.06 -7.37
CA ARG A 142 9.54 24.00 -7.33
C ARG A 142 8.28 23.48 -8.04
N LEU A 143 8.43 22.44 -8.86
CA LEU A 143 7.34 21.66 -9.45
C LEU A 143 6.25 21.30 -8.43
N PHE A 144 6.62 21.02 -7.17
CA PHE A 144 5.72 20.55 -6.12
C PHE A 144 5.45 21.59 -5.02
N LYS A 145 5.82 22.86 -5.22
CA LYS A 145 5.83 23.90 -4.17
C LYS A 145 4.51 24.04 -3.40
N TYR A 146 3.38 23.75 -4.04
CA TYR A 146 2.03 23.89 -3.48
C TYR A 146 1.39 22.54 -3.12
N TRP A 147 2.17 21.47 -3.12
CA TRP A 147 1.68 20.12 -2.86
C TRP A 147 2.13 19.62 -1.50
N TRP A 148 1.21 18.91 -0.88
CA TRP A 148 1.44 18.05 0.27
C TRP A 148 1.27 16.63 -0.23
N CYS A 149 2.28 15.81 -0.03
CA CYS A 149 2.34 14.48 -0.60
C CYS A 149 2.57 13.47 0.51
N VAL A 150 1.83 12.36 0.44
CA VAL A 150 2.05 11.19 1.29
C VAL A 150 2.21 9.99 0.39
N ALA A 151 3.29 9.23 0.56
CA ALA A 151 3.54 8.02 -0.20
C ALA A 151 3.84 6.84 0.72
N SER A 152 3.40 5.65 0.31
CA SER A 152 3.60 4.41 1.05
C SER A 152 4.05 3.30 0.12
N PRO A 153 4.97 2.42 0.56
CA PRO A 153 5.20 1.16 -0.14
C PRO A 153 3.94 0.29 -0.10
N VAL A 154 3.72 -0.47 -1.17
CA VAL A 154 2.75 -1.57 -1.27
C VAL A 154 3.53 -2.86 -1.33
N LYS A 155 3.25 -3.80 -0.42
CA LYS A 155 3.99 -5.06 -0.31
C LYS A 155 3.18 -6.23 -0.87
N ASP A 156 3.88 -7.17 -1.49
CA ASP A 156 3.35 -8.49 -1.77
C ASP A 156 3.28 -9.33 -0.47
N PRO A 157 2.63 -10.50 -0.52
CA PRO A 157 2.52 -11.39 0.64
C PRO A 157 3.85 -11.93 1.16
N ASN A 158 4.91 -11.87 0.37
CA ASN A 158 6.27 -12.24 0.77
C ASN A 158 7.03 -11.07 1.42
N GLY A 159 6.38 -9.91 1.55
CA GLY A 159 6.95 -8.69 2.13
C GLY A 159 7.84 -7.90 1.19
N LYS A 160 7.97 -8.31 -0.08
CA LYS A 160 8.68 -7.56 -1.11
C LYS A 160 7.80 -6.42 -1.59
N ILE A 161 8.42 -5.28 -1.90
CA ILE A 161 7.69 -4.10 -2.40
C ILE A 161 7.27 -4.37 -3.85
N SER A 162 5.97 -4.41 -4.09
CA SER A 162 5.37 -4.51 -5.43
C SER A 162 5.25 -3.16 -6.12
N GLY A 163 5.26 -2.07 -5.36
CA GLY A 163 5.13 -0.72 -5.88
C GLY A 163 4.92 0.29 -4.77
N TYR A 164 4.49 1.49 -5.15
CA TYR A 164 4.19 2.57 -4.22
C TYR A 164 2.86 3.21 -4.59
N LEU A 165 2.13 3.70 -3.58
CA LEU A 165 0.94 4.49 -3.76
C LEU A 165 1.14 5.84 -3.07
N ASP A 166 0.85 6.92 -3.79
CA ASP A 166 0.92 8.30 -3.30
C ASP A 166 -0.46 8.96 -3.32
N ILE A 167 -0.68 9.86 -2.36
CA ILE A 167 -1.75 10.86 -2.37
C ILE A 167 -1.12 12.24 -2.31
N SER A 168 -1.43 13.05 -3.32
CA SER A 168 -1.02 14.45 -3.43
C SER A 168 -2.25 15.36 -3.32
N LEU A 169 -2.13 16.42 -2.51
CA LEU A 169 -3.20 17.39 -2.22
C LEU A 169 -2.67 18.82 -2.05
N HIS A 170 -3.56 19.82 -2.11
CA HIS A 170 -3.21 21.25 -1.98
C HIS A 170 -3.52 21.85 -0.59
N ALA A 171 -3.96 21.03 0.38
CA ALA A 171 -4.45 21.50 1.68
C ALA A 171 -3.68 20.87 2.85
N GLU A 172 -2.84 21.66 3.52
CA GLU A 172 -2.00 21.20 4.64
C GLU A 172 -2.79 20.52 5.77
N LYS A 173 -3.96 21.09 6.13
CA LYS A 173 -4.78 20.61 7.26
C LYS A 173 -5.31 19.19 7.07
N GLU A 174 -5.24 18.65 5.85
CA GLU A 174 -5.71 17.30 5.54
C GLU A 174 -4.60 16.25 5.52
N LEU A 175 -3.33 16.60 5.81
CA LEU A 175 -2.21 15.67 5.67
C LEU A 175 -2.37 14.39 6.49
N GLY A 176 -2.79 14.50 7.75
CA GLY A 176 -3.04 13.32 8.61
C GLY A 176 -4.19 12.45 8.10
N LEU A 177 -5.26 13.07 7.59
CA LEU A 177 -6.38 12.37 6.97
C LEU A 177 -5.96 11.66 5.68
N ALA A 178 -5.12 12.31 4.86
CA ALA A 178 -4.55 11.73 3.66
C ALA A 178 -3.65 10.53 3.98
N ALA A 179 -2.82 10.63 5.03
CA ALA A 179 -1.98 9.51 5.49
C ALA A 179 -2.81 8.30 5.94
N ALA A 180 -3.81 8.51 6.80
CA ALA A 180 -4.71 7.43 7.24
C ALA A 180 -5.50 6.83 6.07
N HIS A 181 -5.94 7.68 5.14
CA HIS A 181 -6.62 7.24 3.93
C HIS A 181 -5.72 6.37 3.05
N LEU A 182 -4.50 6.82 2.80
CA LEU A 182 -3.51 6.08 2.02
C LEU A 182 -3.19 4.72 2.65
N GLN A 183 -2.93 4.67 3.96
CA GLN A 183 -2.69 3.41 4.68
C GLN A 183 -3.86 2.43 4.52
N THR A 184 -5.10 2.92 4.57
CA THR A 184 -6.29 2.09 4.36
C THR A 184 -6.34 1.53 2.93
N LEU A 185 -6.02 2.35 1.92
CA LEU A 185 -5.99 1.90 0.53
C LEU A 185 -4.89 0.87 0.29
N VAL A 186 -3.69 1.12 0.80
CA VAL A 186 -2.57 0.18 0.72
C VAL A 186 -2.92 -1.14 1.40
N ALA A 187 -3.43 -1.12 2.62
CA ALA A 187 -3.83 -2.35 3.32
C ALA A 187 -4.86 -3.17 2.52
N ARG A 188 -5.84 -2.49 1.89
CA ARG A 188 -6.82 -3.15 1.02
C ARG A 188 -6.20 -3.75 -0.24
N ILE A 189 -5.22 -3.08 -0.85
CA ILE A 189 -4.48 -3.61 -2.00
C ILE A 189 -3.67 -4.84 -1.58
N GLU A 190 -2.90 -4.73 -0.48
CA GLU A 190 -2.08 -5.83 0.04
C GLU A 190 -2.93 -7.05 0.43
N ASP A 191 -4.09 -6.85 1.06
CA ASP A 191 -5.03 -7.93 1.38
C ASP A 191 -5.57 -8.62 0.12
N ARG A 192 -5.82 -7.87 -0.95
CA ARG A 192 -6.26 -8.44 -2.22
C ARG A 192 -5.14 -9.13 -2.99
N LEU A 193 -3.91 -8.65 -2.90
CA LEU A 193 -2.73 -9.34 -3.42
C LEU A 193 -2.53 -10.68 -2.70
N LEU A 194 -2.65 -10.70 -1.37
CA LEU A 194 -2.65 -11.93 -0.59
C LEU A 194 -3.74 -12.89 -1.07
N LEU A 195 -4.99 -12.44 -1.15
CA LEU A 195 -6.08 -13.30 -1.62
C LEU A 195 -5.90 -13.79 -3.06
N ALA A 196 -5.28 -13.01 -3.94
CA ALA A 196 -5.00 -13.40 -5.31
C ALA A 196 -3.93 -14.50 -5.38
N GLU A 197 -2.83 -14.38 -4.63
CA GLU A 197 -1.79 -15.42 -4.55
C GLU A 197 -2.35 -16.72 -3.98
N LEU A 198 -3.23 -16.62 -2.99
CA LEU A 198 -3.91 -17.78 -2.42
C LEU A 198 -4.82 -18.48 -3.44
N ARG A 199 -5.51 -17.73 -4.30
CA ARG A 199 -6.37 -18.29 -5.37
C ARG A 199 -5.56 -18.89 -6.52
N THR A 200 -4.48 -18.26 -6.96
CA THR A 200 -3.62 -18.82 -8.02
C THR A 200 -2.90 -20.10 -7.55
N CYS A 201 -2.62 -20.23 -6.25
CA CYS A 201 -2.18 -21.49 -5.66
C CYS A 201 -3.26 -22.59 -5.68
N GLN A 202 -4.54 -22.24 -5.73
CA GLN A 202 -5.65 -23.20 -5.81
C GLN A 202 -6.00 -23.59 -7.25
N GLU A 203 -5.85 -22.68 -8.21
CA GLU A 203 -6.22 -22.90 -9.61
C GLU A 203 -5.16 -23.66 -10.43
N ASN A 204 -3.89 -23.71 -9.97
CA ASN A 204 -2.77 -24.29 -10.72
C ASN A 204 -2.41 -25.76 -10.39
N ASP A 205 -3.16 -26.46 -9.53
CA ASP A 205 -3.01 -27.90 -9.22
C ASP A 205 -1.58 -28.50 -9.31
N ALA A 206 -0.63 -27.84 -8.65
CA ALA A 206 0.23 -28.55 -7.72
C ALA A 206 -0.27 -28.13 -6.35
N ALA A 207 -1.05 -29.00 -5.70
CA ALA A 207 -1.52 -28.79 -4.34
C ALA A 207 -0.36 -28.19 -3.51
N PRO A 208 -0.48 -26.97 -2.96
CA PRO A 208 0.53 -26.50 -2.02
C PRO A 208 0.58 -27.57 -0.94
N ALA A 209 1.79 -28.11 -0.68
CA ALA A 209 1.97 -29.14 0.34
C ALA A 209 1.14 -28.71 1.55
N PRO A 210 0.11 -29.50 1.95
CA PRO A 210 -0.92 -29.02 2.86
C PRO A 210 -0.19 -28.45 4.06
N LEU A 211 -0.47 -27.19 4.41
CA LEU A 211 0.08 -26.56 5.61
C LEU A 211 -0.23 -27.50 6.77
N ARG A 212 0.75 -28.33 7.13
CA ARG A 212 0.59 -29.33 8.18
C ARG A 212 0.47 -28.52 9.45
N ILE A 213 -0.69 -28.57 10.08
CA ILE A 213 -0.89 -27.99 11.41
C ILE A 213 0.20 -28.61 12.30
N PRO A 214 1.15 -27.82 12.82
CA PRO A 214 2.18 -28.37 13.69
C PRO A 214 1.53 -29.09 14.89
N PRO A 215 2.07 -30.23 15.35
CA PRO A 215 1.43 -31.03 16.40
C PRO A 215 1.18 -30.23 17.69
N GLU A 216 2.03 -29.25 17.99
CA GLU A 216 1.87 -28.29 19.11
C GLU A 216 0.67 -27.35 18.97
N VAL A 217 0.33 -26.97 17.73
CA VAL A 217 -0.84 -26.14 17.39
C VAL A 217 -2.11 -26.99 17.46
N ALA A 218 -2.04 -28.22 16.94
CA ALA A 218 -3.15 -29.16 16.99
C ALA A 218 -3.56 -29.49 18.44
N ALA A 219 -2.59 -29.63 19.36
CA ALA A 219 -2.84 -29.93 20.77
C ALA A 219 -3.67 -28.86 21.51
N ARG A 220 -3.64 -27.59 21.07
CA ARG A 220 -4.38 -26.47 21.69
C ARG A 220 -5.83 -26.34 21.19
N LEU A 221 -6.18 -27.07 20.14
CA LEU A 221 -7.47 -26.99 19.47
C LEU A 221 -8.36 -28.19 19.81
N THR A 222 -9.65 -27.93 19.99
CA THR A 222 -10.68 -28.97 20.03
C THR A 222 -10.77 -29.65 18.66
N ALA A 223 -11.35 -30.86 18.61
CA ALA A 223 -11.58 -31.58 17.35
C ALA A 223 -12.30 -30.69 16.31
N ARG A 224 -13.32 -29.95 16.76
CA ARG A 224 -14.12 -29.11 15.87
C ARG A 224 -13.40 -27.85 15.40
N GLU A 225 -12.63 -27.20 16.27
CA GLU A 225 -11.78 -26.07 15.86
C GLU A 225 -10.66 -26.53 14.91
N ARG A 226 -10.16 -27.76 15.05
CA ARG A 226 -9.15 -28.32 14.18
C ARG A 226 -9.70 -28.58 12.78
N GLU A 227 -10.92 -29.11 12.68
CA GLU A 227 -11.64 -29.27 11.42
C GLU A 227 -11.89 -27.91 10.76
N VAL A 228 -12.39 -26.93 11.51
CA VAL A 228 -12.60 -25.57 10.99
C VAL A 228 -11.29 -24.94 10.55
N LEU A 229 -10.20 -25.06 11.34
CA LEU A 229 -8.88 -24.57 10.96
C LEU A 229 -8.37 -25.27 9.70
N LYS A 230 -8.54 -26.59 9.57
CA LYS A 230 -8.15 -27.33 8.37
C LYS A 230 -8.86 -26.78 7.14
N LEU A 231 -10.17 -26.57 7.22
CA LEU A 231 -10.93 -26.00 6.11
C LEU A 231 -10.60 -24.52 5.84
N MET A 232 -10.23 -23.75 6.87
CA MET A 232 -9.68 -22.39 6.71
C MET A 232 -8.33 -22.39 5.98
N LEU A 233 -7.49 -23.40 6.23
CA LEU A 233 -6.21 -23.60 5.55
C LEU A 233 -6.37 -24.22 4.15
N GLU A 234 -7.51 -24.85 3.88
CA GLU A 234 -8.00 -25.22 2.53
C GLU A 234 -8.70 -24.04 1.82
N TRP A 235 -8.70 -22.85 2.42
CA TRP A 235 -9.22 -21.58 1.89
C TRP A 235 -10.73 -21.53 1.64
N LEU A 236 -11.52 -22.36 2.32
CA LEU A 236 -12.97 -22.33 2.22
C LEU A 236 -13.53 -21.11 2.97
N ASP A 237 -14.56 -20.48 2.41
CA ASP A 237 -15.24 -19.36 3.05
C ASP A 237 -16.21 -19.83 4.17
N ASP A 238 -16.75 -18.91 4.97
CA ASP A 238 -17.62 -19.30 6.09
C ASP A 238 -18.90 -20.04 5.63
N VAL A 239 -19.33 -19.87 4.38
CA VAL A 239 -20.52 -20.53 3.80
C VAL A 239 -20.16 -21.95 3.38
N GLU A 240 -19.01 -22.13 2.75
CA GLU A 240 -18.48 -23.42 2.32
C GLU A 240 -18.07 -24.29 3.49
N ILE A 241 -17.39 -23.71 4.50
CA ILE A 241 -17.07 -24.40 5.75
C ILE A 241 -18.37 -24.86 6.44
N ALA A 242 -19.37 -23.97 6.53
CA ALA A 242 -20.68 -24.31 7.11
C ALA A 242 -21.34 -25.48 6.38
N ARG A 243 -21.33 -25.45 5.04
CA ARG A 243 -21.88 -26.50 4.19
C ARG A 243 -21.15 -27.84 4.38
N ARG A 244 -19.82 -27.82 4.39
CA ARG A 244 -18.97 -29.02 4.45
C ARG A 244 -18.95 -29.67 5.83
N LEU A 245 -19.14 -28.87 6.87
CA LEU A 245 -19.21 -29.33 8.25
C LEU A 245 -20.65 -29.54 8.74
N HIS A 246 -21.66 -29.27 7.90
CA HIS A 246 -23.08 -29.33 8.25
C HIS A 246 -23.44 -28.53 9.53
N ILE A 247 -22.93 -27.29 9.63
CA ILE A 247 -23.20 -26.35 10.73
C ILE A 247 -23.64 -24.99 10.21
N SER A 248 -24.18 -24.14 11.09
CA SER A 248 -24.54 -22.77 10.70
C SER A 248 -23.29 -21.90 10.49
N ARG A 249 -23.43 -20.89 9.61
CA ARG A 249 -22.40 -19.87 9.38
C ARG A 249 -22.04 -19.10 10.66
N SER A 250 -22.99 -18.89 11.57
CA SER A 250 -22.73 -18.28 12.88
C SER A 250 -21.83 -19.17 13.74
N THR A 251 -22.04 -20.49 13.74
CA THR A 251 -21.18 -21.44 14.45
C THR A 251 -19.76 -21.46 13.87
N VAL A 252 -19.60 -21.35 12.55
CA VAL A 252 -18.27 -21.20 11.92
C VAL A 252 -17.56 -19.95 12.44
N LYS A 253 -18.23 -18.79 12.45
CA LYS A 253 -17.67 -17.55 12.98
C LYS A 253 -17.24 -17.69 14.45
N THR A 254 -18.04 -18.38 15.27
CA THR A 254 -17.69 -18.68 16.67
C THR A 254 -16.42 -19.53 16.78
N HIS A 255 -16.29 -20.60 15.97
CA HIS A 255 -15.08 -21.41 15.95
C HIS A 255 -13.85 -20.61 15.50
N ARG A 256 -13.97 -19.75 14.47
CA ARG A 256 -12.88 -18.87 14.03
C ARG A 256 -12.45 -17.90 15.13
N TRP A 257 -13.41 -17.30 15.83
CA TRP A 257 -13.13 -16.42 16.96
C TRP A 257 -12.38 -17.16 18.08
N ASN A 258 -12.82 -18.36 18.44
CA ASN A 258 -12.14 -19.19 19.44
C ASN A 258 -10.71 -19.57 19.01
N ILE A 259 -10.50 -19.92 17.75
CA ILE A 259 -9.17 -20.19 17.18
C ILE A 259 -8.27 -18.95 17.33
N TYR A 260 -8.73 -17.80 16.86
CA TYR A 260 -7.97 -16.54 16.94
C TYR A 260 -7.62 -16.16 18.39
N ARG A 261 -8.58 -16.29 19.31
CA ARG A 261 -8.37 -16.06 20.74
C ARG A 261 -7.32 -16.99 21.34
N LYS A 262 -7.33 -18.29 21.00
CA LYS A 262 -6.37 -19.28 21.50
C LYS A 262 -4.94 -19.04 21.05
N PHE A 263 -4.76 -18.46 19.86
CA PHE A 263 -3.44 -18.10 19.32
C PHE A 263 -3.05 -16.64 19.58
N GLY A 264 -3.91 -15.84 20.21
CA GLY A 264 -3.65 -14.43 20.47
C GLY A 264 -3.40 -13.65 19.17
N VAL A 265 -4.20 -13.93 18.16
CA VAL A 265 -4.15 -13.29 16.83
C VAL A 265 -5.49 -12.67 16.51
N ARG A 266 -5.52 -11.65 15.67
CA ARG A 266 -6.75 -10.92 15.32
C ARG A 266 -7.39 -11.38 14.02
N ASN A 267 -6.62 -12.06 13.18
CA ASN A 267 -7.04 -12.44 11.84
C ASN A 267 -6.26 -13.67 11.33
N LEU A 268 -6.69 -14.20 10.18
CA LEU A 268 -6.04 -15.34 9.53
C LEU A 268 -4.59 -15.03 9.11
N ARG A 269 -4.28 -13.79 8.73
CA ARG A 269 -2.92 -13.38 8.31
C ARG A 269 -1.92 -13.54 9.45
N GLU A 270 -2.26 -13.04 10.63
CA GLU A 270 -1.44 -13.19 11.85
C GLU A 270 -1.34 -14.66 12.27
N LEU A 271 -2.41 -15.44 12.11
CA LEU A 271 -2.37 -16.88 12.36
C LEU A 271 -1.38 -17.59 11.43
N LEU A 272 -1.44 -17.31 10.13
CA LEU A 272 -0.53 -17.86 9.12
C LEU A 272 0.93 -17.44 9.36
N ALA A 273 1.16 -16.19 9.77
CA ALA A 273 2.49 -15.70 10.12
C ALA A 273 3.09 -16.44 11.33
N LYS A 274 2.26 -16.88 12.29
CA LYS A 274 2.70 -17.72 13.41
C LYS A 274 2.90 -19.19 13.03
N LEU A 275 2.14 -19.73 12.08
CA LEU A 275 2.25 -21.12 11.63
C LEU A 275 3.45 -21.38 10.71
N ARG A 276 4.06 -20.32 10.16
CA ARG A 276 5.24 -20.39 9.28
C ARG A 276 6.59 -20.26 10.01
N ARG A 277 6.58 -20.06 11.33
CA ARG A 277 7.77 -20.05 12.19
C ARG A 277 7.95 -21.41 12.83
#